data_AF-A0A7X2NS56-F1
#
_entry.id   AF-A0A7X2NS56-F1
#
_cell.length_a   1.000
_cell.length_b   1.000
_cell.length_c   1.000
_cell.angle_alpha   90.00
_cell.angle_beta   90.00
_cell.angle_gamma   90.00
#
_symmetry.space_group_name_H-M   'P 1'
#
loop_
_entity.id
_entity.type
_entity.pdbx_description
1 polymer ?
#
loop_
_entity_poly.entity_id
_entity_poly.type
_entity_poly.pdbx_seq_one_letter_code
_entity_poly.pdbx_strand_id
1 'polypeptide(L)'
;MMLTDEIKDVTEKINELNRLENNKQNEEDQLRTDNSFRDNTEMLYKDYLILKEAKNRLGFELSEDTANIFDKSIQCLDQCITGGKAQEDAVQNTNKIIADLEKRLRKEWTSFYRNKTVNPSRQLDVGKSLLSLEEYSEHRKNIDGGQNWSDLPLTDNQGKTKLQKCADSIAYAGSLLNMLKITDGVRQFLIRVSKGEATVSDLDDEVITWIRSEHREDMFGITFK
;
A
#
# COMPACT_ATOMS: atom_id res chain seq x y z
N MET A 1 0.87 61.93 43.52
CA MET A 1 1.02 62.04 42.05
C MET A 1 1.83 60.88 41.47
N MET A 2 2.92 60.43 42.12
CA MET A 2 3.75 59.29 41.65
C MET A 2 3.02 57.94 41.44
N LEU A 3 2.06 57.57 42.29
CA LEU A 3 1.36 56.27 42.18
C LEU A 3 0.54 56.13 40.90
N THR A 4 -0.06 57.23 40.43
CA THR A 4 -0.92 57.21 39.25
C THR A 4 -0.08 57.05 37.97
N ASP A 5 1.12 57.63 37.96
CA ASP A 5 2.07 57.50 36.86
C ASP A 5 2.68 56.09 36.80
N GLU A 6 2.98 55.48 37.95
CA GLU A 6 3.43 54.08 38.04
C GLU A 6 2.36 53.09 37.56
N ILE A 7 1.09 53.30 37.94
CA ILE A 7 -0.02 52.45 37.46
C ILE A 7 -0.19 52.56 35.95
N LYS A 8 -0.01 53.77 35.38
CA LYS A 8 -0.10 54.00 33.94
C LYS A 8 1.02 53.28 33.19
N ASP A 9 2.26 53.38 33.66
CA ASP A 9 3.43 52.70 33.10
C ASP A 9 3.28 51.16 33.13
N VAL A 10 2.80 50.60 34.24
CA VAL A 10 2.51 49.16 34.35
C VAL A 10 1.40 48.73 33.38
N THR A 11 0.37 49.55 33.19
CA THR A 11 -0.73 49.26 32.26
C THR A 11 -0.24 49.24 30.80
N GLU A 12 0.62 50.19 30.42
CA GLU A 12 1.22 50.23 29.08
C GLU A 12 2.09 49.00 28.82
N LYS A 13 2.92 48.59 29.80
CA LYS A 13 3.74 47.37 29.71
C LYS A 13 2.90 46.10 29.60
N ILE A 14 1.80 45.98 30.35
CA ILE A 14 0.89 44.82 30.25
C ILE A 14 0.24 44.76 28.86
N ASN A 15 -0.18 45.90 28.31
CA ASN A 15 -0.76 45.94 26.97
C ASN A 15 0.25 45.54 25.88
N GLU A 16 1.51 45.99 26.02
CA GLU A 16 2.59 45.60 25.12
C GLU A 16 2.90 44.10 25.21
N LEU A 17 2.99 43.56 26.43
CA LEU A 17 3.17 42.12 26.66
C LEU A 17 2.03 41.30 26.05
N ASN A 18 0.77 41.70 26.27
CA ASN A 18 -0.39 41.05 25.67
C ASN A 18 -0.33 41.08 24.14
N ARG A 19 0.13 42.19 23.54
CA ARG A 19 0.27 42.30 22.09
C ARG A 19 1.35 41.34 21.56
N LEU A 20 2.49 41.26 22.23
CA LEU A 20 3.58 40.36 21.86
C LEU A 20 3.15 38.89 21.98
N GLU A 21 2.47 38.53 23.06
CA GLU A 21 1.94 37.18 23.28
C GLU A 21 0.93 36.79 22.19
N ASN A 22 -0.02 37.68 21.87
CA ASN A 22 -1.00 37.45 20.81
C ASN A 22 -0.34 37.30 19.43
N ASN A 23 0.69 38.11 19.13
CA ASN A 23 1.42 37.99 17.88
C ASN A 23 2.14 36.64 17.77
N LYS A 24 2.80 36.22 18.85
CA LYS A 24 3.49 34.93 18.93
C LYS A 24 2.50 33.77 18.73
N GLN A 25 1.35 33.80 19.40
CA GLN A 25 0.31 32.79 19.25
C GLN A 25 -0.20 32.71 17.80
N ASN A 26 -0.45 33.86 17.16
CA ASN A 26 -0.87 33.92 15.77
C ASN A 26 0.18 33.34 14.80
N GLU A 27 1.47 33.57 15.06
CA GLU A 27 2.58 32.98 14.29
C GLU A 27 2.64 31.45 14.46
N GLU A 28 2.49 30.95 15.68
CA GLU A 28 2.46 29.52 15.98
C GLU A 28 1.26 28.82 15.31
N ASP A 29 0.07 29.43 15.34
CA ASP A 29 -1.14 28.91 14.70
C ASP A 29 -1.03 28.92 13.18
N GLN A 30 -0.43 29.96 12.59
CA GLN A 30 -0.16 30.00 11.15
C GLN A 30 0.84 28.92 10.75
N LEU A 31 1.93 28.74 11.50
CA LEU A 31 2.93 27.71 11.23
C LEU A 31 2.29 26.31 11.28
N ARG A 32 1.40 26.04 12.24
CA ARG A 32 0.65 24.78 12.32
C ARG A 32 -0.22 24.57 11.08
N THR A 33 -0.91 25.61 10.64
CA THR A 33 -1.79 25.57 9.47
C THR A 33 -0.99 25.32 8.18
N ASP A 34 0.13 26.01 8.00
CA ASP A 34 1.03 25.85 6.84
C ASP A 34 1.64 24.44 6.81
N ASN A 35 2.05 23.91 7.97
CA ASN A 35 2.53 22.53 8.07
C ASN A 35 1.43 21.52 7.68
N SER A 36 0.21 21.68 8.18
CA SER A 36 -0.92 20.80 7.81
C SER A 36 -1.22 20.85 6.32
N PHE A 37 -1.14 22.03 5.69
CA PHE A 37 -1.29 22.18 4.25
C PHE A 37 -0.18 21.43 3.47
N ARG A 38 1.08 21.58 3.90
CA ARG A 38 2.22 20.88 3.29
C ARG A 38 2.04 19.36 3.40
N ASP A 39 1.72 18.86 4.60
CA ASP A 39 1.60 17.44 4.86
C ASP A 39 0.49 16.80 4.00
N ASN A 40 -0.64 17.50 3.82
CA ASN A 40 -1.71 17.08 2.90
C ASN A 40 -1.24 17.03 1.43
N THR A 41 -0.47 18.03 1.00
CA THR A 41 0.05 18.10 -0.36
C THR A 41 1.00 16.95 -0.64
N GLU A 42 1.92 16.68 0.29
CA GLU A 42 2.83 15.54 0.20
C GLU A 42 2.09 14.21 0.18
N MET A 43 1.05 14.07 0.99
CA MET A 43 0.25 12.86 1.04
C MET A 43 -0.53 12.60 -0.25
N LEU A 44 -1.23 13.60 -0.80
CA LEU A 44 -1.94 13.43 -2.08
C LEU A 44 -0.98 13.13 -3.23
N TYR A 45 0.20 13.76 -3.24
CA TYR A 45 1.22 13.44 -4.23
C TYR A 45 1.70 11.99 -4.12
N LYS A 46 1.93 11.52 -2.89
CA LYS A 46 2.28 10.12 -2.62
C LYS A 46 1.18 9.16 -3.08
N ASP A 47 -0.08 9.45 -2.77
CA ASP A 47 -1.21 8.63 -3.21
C ASP A 47 -1.35 8.61 -4.74
N TYR A 48 -1.13 9.75 -5.41
CA TYR A 48 -1.09 9.82 -6.87
C TYR A 48 0.00 8.90 -7.46
N LEU A 49 1.20 8.90 -6.90
CA LEU A 49 2.28 8.01 -7.33
C LEU A 49 1.93 6.54 -7.14
N ILE A 50 1.33 6.18 -6.00
CA ILE A 50 0.84 4.81 -5.74
C ILE A 50 -0.21 4.44 -6.78
N LEU A 51 -1.20 5.30 -7.03
CA LEU A 51 -2.28 5.06 -8.00
C LEU A 51 -1.73 4.83 -9.40
N LYS A 52 -0.81 5.68 -9.85
CA LYS A 52 -0.16 5.57 -11.15
C LYS A 52 0.54 4.22 -11.30
N GLU A 53 1.35 3.83 -10.33
CA GLU A 53 2.08 2.56 -10.38
C GLU A 53 1.14 1.34 -10.25
N ALA A 54 0.13 1.42 -9.39
CA ALA A 54 -0.84 0.34 -9.19
C ALA A 54 -1.68 0.10 -10.46
N LYS A 55 -2.06 1.19 -11.16
CA LYS A 55 -2.70 1.11 -12.47
C LYS A 55 -1.77 0.46 -13.49
N ASN A 56 -0.54 0.95 -13.62
CA ASN A 56 0.40 0.49 -14.64
C ASN A 56 0.82 -0.99 -14.45
N ARG A 57 0.97 -1.44 -13.21
CA ARG A 57 1.50 -2.78 -12.90
C ARG A 57 0.41 -3.83 -12.72
N LEU A 58 -0.72 -3.44 -12.13
CA LEU A 58 -1.75 -4.38 -11.70
C LEU A 58 -3.11 -4.11 -12.35
N GLY A 59 -3.28 -2.97 -13.04
CA GLY A 59 -4.55 -2.56 -13.61
C GLY A 59 -5.55 -2.10 -12.55
N PHE A 60 -5.08 -1.53 -11.43
CA PHE A 60 -5.97 -0.93 -10.44
C PHE A 60 -6.60 0.35 -11.00
N GLU A 61 -7.91 0.48 -10.85
CA GLU A 61 -8.66 1.67 -11.22
C GLU A 61 -9.61 2.05 -10.07
N LEU A 62 -9.74 3.35 -9.84
CA LEU A 62 -10.66 3.88 -8.83
C LEU A 62 -12.09 3.82 -9.33
N SER A 63 -13.03 3.70 -8.39
CA SER A 63 -14.42 4.05 -8.68
C SER A 63 -14.55 5.52 -9.06
N GLU A 64 -15.58 5.84 -9.85
CA GLU A 64 -15.90 7.22 -10.24
C GLU A 64 -16.08 8.13 -9.02
N ASP A 65 -16.76 7.63 -7.97
CA ASP A 65 -16.95 8.36 -6.71
C ASP A 65 -15.62 8.71 -6.02
N THR A 66 -14.69 7.76 -5.95
CA THR A 66 -13.39 7.99 -5.30
C THR A 66 -12.49 8.86 -6.15
N ALA A 67 -12.54 8.75 -7.49
CA ALA A 67 -11.85 9.65 -8.39
C ALA A 67 -12.35 11.11 -8.23
N ASN A 68 -13.67 11.31 -8.17
CA ASN A 68 -14.26 12.63 -7.93
C ASN A 68 -13.82 13.24 -6.59
N ILE A 69 -13.66 12.43 -5.54
CA ILE A 69 -13.14 12.90 -4.25
C ILE A 69 -11.65 13.22 -4.33
N PHE A 70 -10.88 12.46 -5.11
CA PHE A 70 -9.46 12.75 -5.36
C PHE A 70 -9.31 14.11 -6.04
N ASP A 71 -10.06 14.35 -7.12
CA ASP A 71 -10.06 15.63 -7.84
C ASP A 71 -10.51 16.78 -6.94
N LYS A 72 -11.57 16.57 -6.15
CA LYS A 72 -12.03 17.55 -5.16
C LYS A 72 -10.95 17.87 -4.11
N SER A 73 -10.17 16.88 -3.68
CA SER A 73 -9.10 17.08 -2.70
C SER A 73 -8.01 17.99 -3.26
N ILE A 74 -7.65 17.82 -4.53
CA ILE A 74 -6.67 18.69 -5.22
C ILE A 74 -7.23 20.12 -5.34
N GLN A 75 -8.48 20.27 -5.78
CA GLN A 75 -9.13 21.59 -5.90
C GLN A 75 -9.20 22.32 -4.55
N CYS A 76 -9.51 21.60 -3.47
CA CYS A 76 -9.54 22.19 -2.13
C CYS A 76 -8.16 22.64 -1.65
N LEU A 77 -7.09 21.88 -1.93
CA LEU A 77 -5.73 22.32 -1.63
C LEU A 77 -5.34 23.58 -2.41
N ASP A 78 -5.65 23.65 -3.71
CA ASP A 78 -5.36 24.84 -4.53
C ASP A 78 -6.03 26.10 -3.96
N GLN A 79 -7.21 25.94 -3.38
CA GLN A 79 -7.99 27.02 -2.74
C GLN A 79 -7.55 27.34 -1.30
N CYS A 80 -6.64 26.57 -0.69
CA CYS A 80 -6.21 26.80 0.68
C CYS A 80 -5.26 28.00 0.82
N ILE A 81 -4.59 28.44 -0.25
CA ILE A 81 -3.63 29.54 -0.20
C ILE A 81 -4.29 30.85 -0.62
N THR A 82 -4.22 31.85 0.24
CA THR A 82 -4.61 33.23 -0.09
C THR A 82 -3.55 34.19 0.42
N GLY A 83 -3.09 35.11 -0.44
CA GLY A 83 -2.05 36.07 -0.06
C GLY A 83 -0.71 35.43 0.34
N GLY A 84 -0.42 34.22 -0.14
CA GLY A 84 0.80 33.48 0.18
C GLY A 84 0.78 32.73 1.52
N LYS A 85 -0.38 32.65 2.20
CA LYS A 85 -0.55 31.92 3.47
C LYS A 85 -1.69 30.91 3.39
N ALA A 86 -1.55 29.79 4.08
CA ALA A 86 -2.63 28.81 4.19
C ALA A 86 -3.74 29.33 5.12
N GLN A 87 -4.99 29.18 4.68
CA GLN A 87 -6.17 29.62 5.42
C GLN A 87 -6.67 28.49 6.31
N GLU A 88 -6.78 28.72 7.62
CA GLU A 88 -7.09 27.68 8.61
C GLU A 88 -8.39 26.92 8.28
N ASP A 89 -9.49 27.63 8.05
CA ASP A 89 -10.79 27.01 7.75
C ASP A 89 -10.74 26.15 6.47
N ALA A 90 -10.02 26.61 5.44
CA ALA A 90 -9.86 25.89 4.19
C ALA A 90 -9.02 24.62 4.39
N VAL A 91 -7.94 24.69 5.16
CA VAL A 91 -7.09 23.54 5.50
C VAL A 91 -7.86 22.53 6.34
N GLN A 92 -8.61 22.98 7.36
CA GLN A 92 -9.44 22.10 8.18
C GLN A 92 -10.53 21.37 7.37
N ASN A 93 -11.18 22.06 6.43
CA ASN A 93 -12.14 21.43 5.53
C ASN A 93 -11.45 20.41 4.61
N THR A 94 -10.29 20.77 4.06
CA THR A 94 -9.49 19.89 3.20
C THR A 94 -9.03 18.63 3.93
N ASN A 95 -8.61 18.75 5.19
CA ASN A 95 -8.28 17.62 6.07
C ASN A 95 -9.41 16.60 6.14
N LYS A 96 -10.68 17.05 6.25
CA LYS A 96 -11.84 16.16 6.33
C LYS A 96 -12.05 15.40 5.01
N ILE A 97 -11.91 16.07 3.88
CA ILE A 97 -12.08 15.48 2.54
C ILE A 97 -10.97 14.46 2.29
N ILE A 98 -9.74 14.82 2.58
CA ILE A 98 -8.57 13.95 2.43
C ILE A 98 -8.68 12.73 3.34
N ALA A 99 -9.13 12.88 4.59
CA ALA A 99 -9.34 11.75 5.49
C ALA A 99 -10.43 10.77 4.98
N ASP A 100 -11.47 11.28 4.28
CA ASP A 100 -12.44 10.42 3.60
C ASP A 100 -11.82 9.71 2.39
N LEU A 101 -11.05 10.45 1.58
CA LEU A 101 -10.32 9.90 0.43
C LEU A 101 -9.44 8.72 0.85
N GLU A 102 -8.61 8.90 1.87
CA GLU A 102 -7.70 7.85 2.30
C GLU A 102 -8.45 6.57 2.76
N LYS A 103 -9.59 6.73 3.44
CA LYS A 103 -10.43 5.59 3.85
C LYS A 103 -10.96 4.84 2.63
N ARG A 104 -11.37 5.56 1.59
CA ARG A 104 -11.85 4.99 0.34
C ARG A 104 -10.75 4.29 -0.44
N LEU A 105 -9.58 4.92 -0.59
CA LEU A 105 -8.40 4.32 -1.23
C LEU A 105 -8.04 2.99 -0.55
N ARG A 106 -7.94 2.98 0.79
CA ARG A 106 -7.66 1.76 1.56
C ARG A 106 -8.70 0.66 1.32
N LYS A 107 -9.99 1.02 1.29
CA LYS A 107 -11.09 0.07 1.10
C LYS A 107 -11.10 -0.52 -0.32
N GLU A 108 -11.02 0.33 -1.34
CA GLU A 108 -11.01 -0.10 -2.74
C GLU A 108 -9.78 -0.93 -3.06
N TRP A 109 -8.60 -0.49 -2.60
CA TRP A 109 -7.37 -1.27 -2.73
C TRP A 109 -7.51 -2.65 -2.10
N THR A 110 -7.99 -2.75 -0.86
CA THR A 110 -8.15 -4.04 -0.17
C THR A 110 -9.05 -5.00 -0.97
N SER A 111 -10.15 -4.48 -1.53
CA SER A 111 -11.08 -5.27 -2.34
C SER A 111 -10.44 -5.75 -3.64
N PHE A 112 -9.84 -4.83 -4.39
CA PHE A 112 -9.10 -5.13 -5.62
C PHE A 112 -7.98 -6.14 -5.36
N TYR A 113 -7.18 -5.89 -4.35
CA TYR A 113 -5.98 -6.66 -4.01
C TYR A 113 -6.31 -8.11 -3.70
N ARG A 114 -7.35 -8.33 -2.89
CA ARG A 114 -7.84 -9.67 -2.59
C ARG A 114 -8.19 -10.44 -3.87
N ASN A 115 -8.91 -9.82 -4.80
CA ASN A 115 -9.27 -10.47 -6.05
C ASN A 115 -8.06 -10.72 -6.95
N LYS A 116 -7.13 -9.75 -7.01
CA LYS A 116 -5.93 -9.84 -7.84
C LYS A 116 -4.97 -10.93 -7.39
N THR A 117 -4.90 -11.22 -6.09
CA THR A 117 -3.92 -12.15 -5.51
C THR A 117 -4.43 -13.57 -5.27
N VAL A 118 -5.75 -13.81 -5.24
CA VAL A 118 -6.31 -15.15 -4.96
C VAL A 118 -5.74 -16.23 -5.89
N ASN A 119 -5.71 -15.99 -7.20
CA ASN A 119 -5.23 -16.99 -8.14
C ASN A 119 -3.69 -17.14 -8.11
N PRO A 120 -2.89 -16.05 -8.19
CA PRO A 120 -1.44 -16.14 -8.02
C PRO A 120 -1.02 -16.85 -6.73
N SER A 121 -1.63 -16.52 -5.58
CA SER A 121 -1.32 -17.18 -4.31
C SER A 121 -1.61 -18.67 -4.36
N ARG A 122 -2.74 -19.09 -4.96
CA ARG A 122 -3.05 -20.52 -5.15
C ARG A 122 -2.04 -21.21 -6.06
N GLN A 123 -1.62 -20.57 -7.15
CA GLN A 123 -0.61 -21.13 -8.05
C GLN A 123 0.72 -21.32 -7.33
N LEU A 124 1.13 -20.34 -6.52
CA LEU A 124 2.32 -20.44 -5.68
C LEU A 124 2.20 -21.59 -4.66
N ASP A 125 1.02 -21.76 -4.04
CA ASP A 125 0.76 -22.85 -3.09
C ASP A 125 0.81 -24.23 -3.78
N VAL A 126 0.32 -24.36 -5.02
CA VAL A 126 0.43 -25.58 -5.83
C VAL A 126 1.89 -25.88 -6.18
N GLY A 127 2.64 -24.86 -6.57
CA GLY A 127 4.06 -25.00 -6.91
C GLY A 127 4.98 -25.13 -5.71
N LYS A 128 4.48 -25.02 -4.47
CA LYS A 128 5.30 -25.00 -3.26
C LYS A 128 6.27 -26.18 -3.14
N SER A 129 5.86 -27.38 -3.53
CA SER A 129 6.71 -28.58 -3.50
C SER A 129 7.79 -28.59 -4.58
N LEU A 130 7.70 -27.69 -5.55
CA LEU A 130 8.60 -27.59 -6.70
C LEU A 130 9.60 -26.42 -6.57
N LEU A 131 9.42 -25.57 -5.56
CA LEU A 131 10.27 -24.41 -5.30
C LEU A 131 11.17 -24.66 -4.09
N SER A 132 12.27 -23.92 -4.00
CA SER A 132 13.02 -23.85 -2.75
C SER A 132 12.19 -23.16 -1.66
N LEU A 133 12.46 -23.49 -0.39
CA LEU A 133 11.76 -22.86 0.74
C LEU A 133 11.97 -21.34 0.75
N GLU A 134 13.16 -20.88 0.37
CA GLU A 134 13.51 -19.46 0.31
C GLU A 134 12.71 -18.74 -0.78
N GLU A 135 12.69 -19.27 -2.00
CA GLU A 135 11.97 -18.71 -3.15
C GLU A 135 10.46 -18.63 -2.88
N TYR A 136 9.85 -19.72 -2.40
CA TYR A 136 8.44 -19.73 -2.01
C TYR A 136 8.15 -18.66 -0.94
N SER A 137 8.99 -18.58 0.10
CA SER A 137 8.78 -17.66 1.21
C SER A 137 8.94 -16.20 0.79
N GLU A 138 9.90 -15.90 -0.10
CA GLU A 138 10.10 -14.57 -0.64
C GLU A 138 8.89 -14.10 -1.45
N HIS A 139 8.45 -14.92 -2.42
CA HIS A 139 7.30 -14.56 -3.25
C HIS A 139 6.03 -14.42 -2.41
N ARG A 140 5.83 -15.30 -1.43
CA ARG A 140 4.67 -15.21 -0.53
C ARG A 140 4.70 -13.94 0.31
N LYS A 141 5.85 -13.61 0.92
CA LYS A 141 6.03 -12.38 1.69
C LYS A 141 5.80 -11.13 0.85
N ASN A 142 6.29 -11.12 -0.39
CA ASN A 142 6.11 -9.99 -1.31
C ASN A 142 4.64 -9.80 -1.70
N ILE A 143 3.89 -10.89 -1.90
CA ILE A 143 2.43 -10.84 -2.09
C ILE A 143 1.76 -10.37 -0.79
N ASP A 144 2.06 -10.91 0.37
CA ASP A 144 1.41 -10.46 1.60
C ASP A 144 1.72 -8.97 1.91
N GLY A 145 2.93 -8.52 1.55
CA GLY A 145 3.38 -7.13 1.70
C GLY A 145 2.65 -6.09 0.84
N GLY A 146 1.93 -6.52 -0.21
CA GLY A 146 1.14 -5.63 -1.07
C GLY A 146 -0.24 -5.26 -0.52
N GLN A 147 -0.68 -5.87 0.59
CA GLN A 147 -2.04 -5.71 1.08
C GLN A 147 -2.35 -4.29 1.62
N ASN A 148 -1.37 -3.65 2.26
CA ASN A 148 -1.58 -2.39 2.97
C ASN A 148 -1.24 -1.19 2.09
N TRP A 149 -2.26 -0.39 1.74
CA TRP A 149 -2.10 0.81 0.89
C TRP A 149 -0.97 1.74 1.33
N SER A 150 -0.96 2.12 2.62
CA SER A 150 0.00 3.10 3.17
C SER A 150 1.46 2.62 3.12
N ASP A 151 1.67 1.30 3.02
CA ASP A 151 2.98 0.68 2.99
C ASP A 151 3.53 0.48 1.58
N LEU A 152 2.68 0.58 0.54
CA LEU A 152 3.04 0.31 -0.85
C LEU A 152 4.29 1.06 -1.35
N PRO A 153 4.52 2.33 -1.00
CA PRO A 153 5.71 3.06 -1.45
C PRO A 153 6.96 2.79 -0.61
N LEU A 154 6.88 2.01 0.46
CA LEU A 154 8.07 1.64 1.23
C LEU A 154 9.04 0.86 0.36
N THR A 155 10.30 1.31 0.33
CA THR A 155 11.37 0.70 -0.44
C THR A 155 12.25 -0.18 0.44
N ASP A 156 12.81 -1.23 -0.15
CA ASP A 156 13.91 -1.96 0.47
C ASP A 156 15.27 -1.29 0.21
N ASN A 157 16.34 -1.95 0.69
CA ASN A 157 17.73 -1.50 0.49
C ASN A 157 18.16 -1.48 -0.99
N GLN A 158 17.39 -2.08 -1.89
CA GLN A 158 17.64 -2.14 -3.33
C GLN A 158 16.82 -1.09 -4.10
N GLY A 159 16.04 -0.26 -3.40
CA GLY A 159 15.20 0.77 -3.99
C GLY A 159 13.90 0.26 -4.63
N LYS A 160 13.54 -1.02 -4.44
CA LYS A 160 12.27 -1.56 -4.93
C LYS A 160 11.16 -1.31 -3.93
N THR A 161 10.04 -0.74 -4.40
CA THR A 161 8.85 -0.53 -3.55
C THR A 161 8.15 -1.86 -3.23
N LYS A 162 7.40 -1.92 -2.14
CA LYS A 162 6.54 -3.08 -1.83
C LYS A 162 5.57 -3.38 -2.98
N LEU A 163 5.00 -2.35 -3.61
CA LEU A 163 4.14 -2.52 -4.78
C LEU A 163 4.86 -3.18 -5.96
N GLN A 164 6.10 -2.77 -6.24
CA GLN A 164 6.90 -3.38 -7.30
C GLN A 164 7.18 -4.86 -7.03
N LYS A 165 7.65 -5.19 -5.83
CA LYS A 165 7.92 -6.58 -5.44
C LYS A 165 6.66 -7.45 -5.47
N CYS A 166 5.55 -6.90 -4.99
CA CYS A 166 4.25 -7.55 -5.06
C CYS A 166 3.87 -7.86 -6.51
N ALA A 167 3.95 -6.87 -7.41
CA ALA A 167 3.63 -7.06 -8.82
C ALA A 167 4.54 -8.10 -9.50
N ASP A 168 5.84 -8.05 -9.23
CA ASP A 168 6.82 -9.02 -9.73
C ASP A 168 6.45 -10.45 -9.26
N SER A 169 6.14 -10.63 -7.97
CA SER A 169 5.73 -11.93 -7.42
C SER A 169 4.36 -12.41 -7.92
N ILE A 170 3.40 -11.51 -8.14
CA ILE A 170 2.11 -11.85 -8.76
C ILE A 170 2.33 -12.37 -10.18
N ALA A 171 3.18 -11.70 -10.96
CA ALA A 171 3.49 -12.11 -12.33
C ALA A 171 4.20 -13.47 -12.36
N TYR A 172 5.21 -13.65 -11.50
CA TYR A 172 5.92 -14.93 -11.34
C TYR A 172 4.95 -16.07 -10.98
N ALA A 173 4.13 -15.88 -9.95
CA ALA A 173 3.18 -16.91 -9.54
C ALA A 173 2.12 -17.19 -10.62
N GLY A 174 1.70 -16.15 -11.35
CA GLY A 174 0.84 -16.21 -12.52
C GLY A 174 1.37 -17.11 -13.64
N SER A 175 2.68 -17.01 -13.91
CA SER A 175 3.36 -17.79 -14.95
C SER A 175 3.84 -19.16 -14.47
N LEU A 176 3.88 -19.43 -13.17
CA LEU A 176 4.48 -20.62 -12.57
C LEU A 176 4.01 -21.93 -13.20
N LEU A 177 2.70 -22.11 -13.37
CA LEU A 177 2.15 -23.34 -13.95
C LEU A 177 2.56 -23.52 -15.42
N ASN A 178 2.63 -22.43 -16.18
CA ASN A 178 3.07 -22.48 -17.57
C ASN A 178 4.58 -22.73 -17.68
N MET A 179 5.38 -22.08 -16.81
CA MET A 179 6.83 -22.29 -16.74
C MET A 179 7.17 -23.75 -16.41
N LEU A 180 6.37 -24.40 -15.57
CA LEU A 180 6.55 -25.78 -15.15
C LEU A 180 5.78 -26.81 -16.03
N LYS A 181 5.16 -26.34 -17.12
CA LYS A 181 4.31 -27.14 -18.04
C LYS A 181 3.28 -28.02 -17.30
N ILE A 182 2.69 -27.47 -16.25
CA ILE A 182 1.73 -28.18 -15.40
C ILE A 182 0.37 -28.25 -16.12
N THR A 183 0.00 -29.45 -16.54
CA THR A 183 -1.33 -29.81 -17.03
C THR A 183 -2.34 -29.93 -15.88
N ASP A 184 -3.63 -30.08 -16.18
CA ASP A 184 -4.65 -30.17 -15.13
C ASP A 184 -4.53 -31.45 -14.28
N GLY A 185 -4.13 -32.60 -14.86
CA GLY A 185 -3.86 -33.83 -14.10
C GLY A 185 -2.70 -33.65 -13.13
N VAL A 186 -1.57 -33.12 -13.61
CA VAL A 186 -0.40 -32.76 -12.79
C VAL A 186 -0.76 -31.75 -11.70
N ARG A 187 -1.61 -30.76 -12.00
CA ARG A 187 -2.07 -29.79 -11.01
C ARG A 187 -2.82 -30.47 -9.87
N GLN A 188 -3.75 -31.38 -10.16
CA GLN A 188 -4.52 -32.08 -9.12
C GLN A 188 -3.61 -32.94 -8.23
N PHE A 189 -2.64 -33.62 -8.84
CA PHE A 189 -1.60 -34.35 -8.11
C PHE A 189 -0.83 -33.43 -7.16
N LEU A 190 -0.31 -32.29 -7.63
CA LEU A 190 0.44 -31.33 -6.80
C LEU A 190 -0.41 -30.72 -5.67
N ILE A 191 -1.70 -30.49 -5.90
CA ILE A 191 -2.63 -30.07 -4.83
C ILE A 191 -2.70 -31.12 -3.73
N ARG A 192 -2.76 -32.41 -4.07
CA ARG A 192 -2.78 -33.48 -3.07
C ARG A 192 -1.43 -33.63 -2.36
N VAL A 193 -0.32 -33.48 -3.08
CA VAL A 193 1.04 -33.50 -2.50
C VAL A 193 1.19 -32.39 -1.46
N SER A 194 0.76 -31.16 -1.79
CA SER A 194 0.89 -30.02 -0.85
C SER A 194 0.06 -30.19 0.43
N LYS A 195 -0.98 -31.02 0.42
CA LYS A 195 -1.80 -31.37 1.60
C LYS A 195 -1.33 -32.63 2.34
N GLY A 196 -0.36 -33.36 1.80
CA GLY A 196 0.03 -34.68 2.33
C GLY A 196 -1.03 -35.77 2.12
N GLU A 197 -1.93 -35.58 1.15
CA GLU A 197 -3.06 -36.47 0.83
C GLU A 197 -2.81 -37.31 -0.44
N ALA A 198 -1.68 -37.08 -1.12
CA ALA A 198 -1.33 -37.83 -2.32
C ALA A 198 -1.03 -39.31 -2.00
N THR A 199 -1.53 -40.18 -2.87
CA THR A 199 -1.35 -41.64 -2.80
C THR A 199 -0.69 -42.13 -4.10
N VAL A 200 -0.25 -43.39 -4.10
CA VAL A 200 0.30 -44.01 -5.32
C VAL A 200 -0.71 -44.00 -6.48
N SER A 201 -2.02 -44.07 -6.17
CA SER A 201 -3.08 -43.99 -7.18
C SER A 201 -3.17 -42.64 -7.88
N ASP A 202 -2.59 -41.58 -7.31
CA ASP A 202 -2.54 -40.25 -7.91
C ASP A 202 -1.34 -40.08 -8.88
N LEU A 203 -0.47 -41.11 -9.02
CA LEU A 203 0.61 -41.18 -10.00
C LEU A 203 0.13 -41.88 -11.28
N ASP A 204 -0.68 -41.18 -12.08
CA ASP A 204 -1.11 -41.67 -13.38
C ASP A 204 -0.03 -41.50 -14.47
N ASP A 205 -0.32 -41.97 -15.68
CA ASP A 205 0.61 -41.89 -16.82
C ASP A 205 0.96 -40.43 -17.19
N GLU A 206 0.05 -39.49 -16.99
CA GLU A 206 0.28 -38.06 -17.25
C GLU A 206 1.28 -37.48 -16.25
N VAL A 207 1.08 -37.75 -14.96
CA VAL A 207 1.97 -37.33 -13.87
C VAL A 207 3.35 -37.95 -14.03
N ILE A 208 3.44 -39.26 -14.30
CA ILE A 208 4.71 -39.95 -14.48
C ILE A 208 5.47 -39.40 -15.70
N THR A 209 4.76 -39.15 -16.81
CA THR A 209 5.35 -38.58 -18.02
C THR A 209 5.89 -37.18 -17.75
N TRP A 210 5.13 -36.34 -17.05
CA TRP A 210 5.57 -35.01 -16.66
C TRP A 210 6.83 -35.04 -15.79
N ILE A 211 6.86 -35.86 -14.72
CA ILE A 211 8.02 -36.00 -13.83
C ILE A 211 9.29 -36.34 -14.63
N ARG A 212 9.21 -37.32 -15.53
CA ARG A 212 10.35 -37.76 -16.35
C ARG A 212 10.78 -36.71 -17.38
N SER A 213 9.81 -36.09 -18.06
CA SER A 213 10.09 -35.12 -19.13
C SER A 213 10.73 -33.82 -18.61
N GLU A 214 10.44 -33.48 -17.36
CA GLU A 214 10.95 -32.29 -16.69
C GLU A 214 12.13 -32.58 -15.74
N HIS A 215 12.64 -33.82 -15.74
CA HIS A 215 13.75 -34.28 -14.89
C HIS A 215 13.55 -34.00 -13.39
N ARG A 216 12.35 -34.32 -12.88
CA ARG A 216 11.93 -34.04 -11.49
C ARG A 216 11.92 -35.26 -10.58
N GLU A 217 12.56 -36.36 -10.98
CA GLU A 217 12.54 -37.63 -10.27
C GLU A 217 13.03 -37.48 -8.82
N ASP A 218 14.11 -36.73 -8.61
CA ASP A 218 14.72 -36.53 -7.30
C ASP A 218 13.90 -35.62 -6.36
N MET A 219 12.86 -34.97 -6.86
CA MET A 219 11.98 -34.12 -6.05
C MET A 219 10.95 -34.91 -5.25
N PHE A 220 10.72 -36.19 -5.59
CA PHE A 220 9.69 -37.01 -4.98
C PHE A 220 10.30 -38.25 -4.32
N GLY A 221 10.10 -38.39 -3.00
CA GLY A 221 10.50 -39.56 -2.23
C GLY A 221 9.32 -40.46 -1.90
N ILE A 222 9.49 -41.78 -2.01
CA ILE A 222 8.48 -42.76 -1.59
C ILE A 222 8.79 -43.19 -0.15
N THR A 223 7.83 -43.03 0.75
CA THR A 223 7.91 -43.53 2.13
C THR A 223 6.70 -44.42 2.38
N PHE A 224 6.93 -45.65 2.85
CA PHE A 224 5.87 -46.58 3.21
C PHE A 224 5.32 -46.24 4.60
N LYS A 225 3.99 -46.34 4.77
CA LYS A 225 3.33 -46.28 6.08
C LYS A 225 3.41 -47.61 6.80
#